data_AF-A0A9W7CL74-F1
#
_entry.id   AF-A0A9W7CL74-F1
#
_cell.length_a   1.000
_cell.length_b   1.000
_cell.length_c   1.000
_cell.angle_alpha   90.00
_cell.angle_beta   90.00
_cell.angle_gamma   90.00
#
_symmetry.space_group_name_H-M   'P 1'
#
loop_
_entity.id
_entity.type
_entity.pdbx_description
1 polymer ?
#
loop_
_entity_poly.entity_id
_entity_poly.type
_entity_poly.pdbx_seq_one_letter_code
_entity_poly.pdbx_strand_id
1 'polypeptide(L)'
;MCSAKVSALQTKSKGLAESDMVLDIIGHGVYSTETLDVMKRWHRAMKVIKNLNKGIESVATIDFTIHMAASFQYRADKDLLFRMKEPPLMSTKARTHLLS
;
A
#
# COMPACT_ATOMS: atom_id res chain seq x y z
N MET A 1 -8.47 -17.80 10.75
CA MET A 1 -8.98 -18.85 11.67
C MET A 1 -9.10 -20.26 11.07
N CYS A 2 -8.98 -20.46 9.75
CA CYS A 2 -9.25 -21.77 9.14
C CYS A 2 -8.04 -22.73 9.05
N SER A 3 -6.82 -22.22 8.85
CA SER A 3 -5.61 -23.05 8.67
C SER A 3 -5.21 -23.83 9.93
N ALA A 4 -5.24 -23.19 11.10
CA ALA A 4 -4.78 -23.80 12.35
C ALA A 4 -5.57 -25.06 12.74
N LYS A 5 -6.88 -25.11 12.42
CA LYS A 5 -7.73 -26.26 12.73
C LYS A 5 -7.47 -27.45 11.79
N VAL A 6 -7.22 -27.18 10.51
CA VAL A 6 -6.86 -28.22 9.51
C VAL A 6 -5.51 -28.84 9.86
N SER A 7 -4.51 -28.01 10.16
CA SER A 7 -3.16 -28.48 10.50
C SER A 7 -3.12 -29.29 11.80
N ALA A 8 -3.96 -28.94 12.79
CA ALA A 8 -4.10 -29.68 14.04
C ALA A 8 -4.79 -31.06 13.87
N LEU A 9 -5.69 -31.19 12.90
CA LEU A 9 -6.34 -32.47 12.56
C LEU A 9 -5.41 -33.37 11.75
N GLN A 10 -4.66 -32.82 10.79
CA GLN A 10 -3.65 -33.56 10.01
C GLN A 10 -2.56 -34.16 10.90
N THR A 11 -2.17 -33.48 11.99
CA THR A 11 -1.19 -34.00 12.95
C THR A 11 -1.74 -35.13 13.83
N LYS A 12 -3.05 -35.15 14.09
CA LYS A 12 -3.71 -36.22 14.88
C LYS A 12 -4.03 -37.48 14.06
N SER A 13 -4.18 -37.33 12.74
CA SER A 13 -4.62 -38.42 11.84
C SER A 13 -3.55 -38.73 10.81
N LYS A 14 -2.49 -39.47 11.20
CA LYS A 14 -1.45 -39.91 10.24
C LYS A 14 -2.07 -40.85 9.19
N GLY A 15 -2.16 -40.39 7.94
CA GLY A 15 -2.53 -41.21 6.79
C GLY A 15 -3.78 -40.78 6.01
N LEU A 16 -4.51 -39.76 6.46
CA LEU A 16 -5.63 -39.21 5.68
C LEU A 16 -5.14 -38.21 4.66
N ALA A 17 -5.53 -38.39 3.40
CA ALA A 17 -5.34 -37.40 2.36
C ALA A 17 -6.16 -36.14 2.69
N GLU A 18 -5.65 -34.96 2.37
CA GLU A 18 -6.34 -33.69 2.65
C GLU A 18 -7.73 -33.61 1.97
N SER A 19 -7.95 -34.39 0.90
CA SER A 19 -9.24 -34.56 0.21
C SER A 19 -10.28 -35.33 1.02
N ASP A 20 -9.88 -36.22 1.92
CA ASP A 20 -10.78 -37.08 2.71
C ASP A 20 -11.15 -36.46 4.05
N MET A 21 -10.58 -35.28 4.36
CA MET A 21 -10.88 -34.56 5.59
C MET A 21 -12.09 -33.64 5.40
N VAL A 22 -13.08 -33.84 6.28
CA VAL A 22 -14.22 -32.94 6.40
C VAL A 22 -14.11 -32.19 7.73
N LEU A 23 -14.17 -30.86 7.68
CA LEU A 23 -14.05 -30.00 8.85
C LEU A 23 -15.43 -29.58 9.32
N ASP A 24 -15.80 -30.02 10.52
CA ASP A 24 -16.93 -29.46 11.24
C ASP A 24 -16.55 -28.08 11.81
N ILE A 25 -17.20 -27.05 11.29
CA ILE A 25 -17.12 -25.69 11.79
C ILE A 25 -18.35 -25.46 12.64
N ILE A 26 -18.14 -25.46 13.97
CA ILE A 26 -19.20 -25.21 14.96
C ILE A 26 -20.05 -24.00 14.55
N GLY A 27 -21.35 -24.23 14.36
CA GLY A 27 -22.35 -23.23 13.96
C GLY A 27 -22.50 -23.00 12.45
N HIS A 28 -21.70 -23.64 11.60
CA HIS A 28 -21.74 -23.51 10.13
C HIS A 28 -21.82 -24.88 9.42
N GLY A 29 -21.49 -25.96 10.12
CA GLY A 29 -21.62 -27.33 9.62
C GLY A 29 -20.32 -27.90 9.07
N VAL A 30 -20.46 -29.04 8.41
CA VAL A 30 -19.37 -29.92 7.99
C VAL A 30 -18.99 -29.60 6.53
N TYR A 31 -17.77 -29.12 6.30
CA TYR A 31 -17.29 -28.68 4.99
C TYR A 31 -16.11 -29.50 4.48
N SER A 32 -16.12 -29.81 3.19
CA SER A 32 -14.95 -30.39 2.50
C SER A 32 -13.80 -29.38 2.45
N THR A 33 -12.57 -29.88 2.34
CA THR A 33 -11.38 -29.04 2.14
C THR A 33 -11.45 -28.23 0.84
N GLU A 34 -12.05 -28.78 -0.22
CA GLU A 34 -12.29 -28.05 -1.47
C GLU A 34 -13.21 -26.84 -1.26
N THR A 35 -14.30 -27.02 -0.52
CA THR A 35 -15.23 -25.93 -0.20
C THR A 35 -14.51 -24.84 0.60
N LEU A 36 -13.69 -25.24 1.56
CA LEU A 36 -12.88 -24.31 2.35
C LEU A 36 -11.84 -23.57 1.51
N ASP A 37 -11.24 -24.21 0.52
CA ASP A 37 -10.29 -23.56 -0.37
C ASP A 37 -10.96 -22.50 -1.25
N VAL A 38 -12.13 -22.80 -1.80
CA VAL A 38 -12.97 -21.83 -2.53
C VAL A 38 -13.32 -20.64 -1.63
N MET A 39 -13.75 -20.88 -0.39
CA MET A 39 -14.05 -19.82 0.58
C MET A 39 -12.83 -18.97 0.94
N LYS A 40 -11.64 -19.56 1.03
CA LYS A 40 -10.37 -18.83 1.25
C LYS A 40 -10.04 -17.94 0.06
N ARG A 41 -10.16 -18.45 -1.17
CA ARG A 41 -9.93 -17.69 -2.41
C ARG A 41 -10.90 -16.52 -2.52
N TRP A 42 -12.18 -16.77 -2.24
CA TRP A 42 -13.21 -15.72 -2.18
C TRP A 42 -12.86 -14.62 -1.17
N HIS A 43 -12.52 -14.98 0.07
CA HIS A 43 -12.13 -14.00 1.09
C HIS A 43 -10.90 -13.19 0.71
N ARG A 44 -9.90 -13.80 0.05
CA ARG A 44 -8.72 -13.09 -0.45
C ARG A 44 -9.11 -12.09 -1.53
N ALA A 45 -9.92 -12.48 -2.51
CA ALA A 45 -10.41 -11.60 -3.56
C ALA A 45 -11.20 -10.41 -2.98
N MET A 46 -12.15 -10.69 -2.08
CA MET A 46 -12.95 -9.66 -1.42
C MET A 46 -12.11 -8.68 -0.59
N LYS A 47 -11.04 -9.15 0.06
CA LYS A 47 -10.10 -8.28 0.78
C LYS A 47 -9.37 -7.32 -0.17
N VAL A 48 -8.95 -7.80 -1.34
CA VAL A 48 -8.31 -6.97 -2.37
C VAL A 48 -9.29 -5.91 -2.89
N ILE A 49 -10.51 -6.31 -3.24
CA ILE A 49 -11.57 -5.39 -3.69
C ILE A 49 -11.84 -4.30 -2.64
N LYS A 50 -11.95 -4.68 -1.36
CA LYS A 50 -12.15 -3.73 -0.26
C LYS A 50 -11.01 -2.72 -0.16
N ASN A 51 -9.77 -3.15 -0.36
CA ASN A 51 -8.62 -2.24 -0.31
C ASN A 51 -8.60 -1.29 -1.51
N LEU A 52 -8.97 -1.76 -2.70
CA LEU A 52 -9.09 -0.91 -3.90
C LEU A 52 -10.14 0.19 -3.69
N ASN A 53 -11.33 -0.18 -3.19
CA ASN A 53 -12.39 0.79 -2.93
C ASN A 53 -11.94 1.88 -1.93
N LYS A 54 -11.27 1.48 -0.84
CA LYS A 54 -10.68 2.44 0.11
C LYS A 54 -9.65 3.36 -0.53
N GLY A 55 -8.84 2.85 -1.45
CA GLY A 55 -7.86 3.65 -2.18
C GLY A 55 -8.55 4.71 -3.06
N ILE A 56 -9.61 4.31 -3.78
CA ILE A 56 -10.42 5.22 -4.60
C ILE A 56 -11.04 6.31 -3.73
N GLU A 57 -11.67 5.93 -2.61
CA GLU A 57 -12.23 6.88 -1.64
C GLU A 57 -11.15 7.85 -1.11
N SER A 58 -9.97 7.33 -0.75
CA SER A 58 -8.87 8.16 -0.25
C SER A 58 -8.40 9.19 -1.29
N VAL A 59 -8.32 8.82 -2.56
CA VAL A 59 -7.96 9.76 -3.64
C VAL A 59 -9.07 10.80 -3.83
N ALA A 60 -10.33 10.40 -3.77
CA ALA A 60 -11.46 11.32 -3.86
C ALA A 60 -11.50 12.33 -2.70
N THR A 61 -10.95 11.99 -1.53
CA THR A 61 -10.85 12.91 -0.38
C THR A 61 -9.67 13.89 -0.45
N ILE A 62 -8.82 13.83 -1.47
CA ILE A 62 -7.72 14.79 -1.60
C ILE A 62 -8.30 16.16 -1.95
N ASP A 63 -8.30 17.04 -0.96
CA ASP A 63 -8.61 18.44 -1.15
C ASP A 63 -7.37 19.16 -1.71
N PHE A 64 -7.42 19.54 -2.98
CA PHE A 64 -6.37 20.34 -3.63
C PHE A 64 -6.57 21.85 -3.42
N THR A 65 -7.64 22.26 -2.74
CA THR A 65 -7.94 23.67 -2.47
C THR A 65 -7.28 24.19 -1.20
N ILE A 66 -6.43 23.38 -0.55
CA ILE A 66 -5.68 23.77 0.65
C ILE A 66 -4.95 25.08 0.37
N HIS A 67 -5.25 26.11 1.18
CA HIS A 67 -4.54 27.37 1.14
C HIS A 67 -3.06 27.14 1.47
N MET A 68 -2.24 27.13 0.42
CA MET A 68 -0.80 27.03 0.54
C MET A 68 -0.30 28.26 1.32
N ALA A 69 0.39 28.02 2.45
CA ALA A 69 0.97 29.11 3.23
C ALA A 69 1.86 29.99 2.34
N ALA A 70 1.85 31.30 2.56
CA ALA A 70 2.51 32.27 1.70
C ALA A 70 4.01 31.98 1.47
N SER A 71 4.67 31.29 2.41
CA SER A 71 6.06 30.84 2.31
C SER A 71 6.31 29.76 1.25
N PHE A 72 5.29 28.99 0.88
CA PHE A 72 5.36 27.94 -0.14
C PHE A 72 4.74 28.37 -1.46
N GLN A 73 4.08 29.54 -1.50
CA GLN A 73 3.52 30.08 -2.73
C GLN A 73 4.66 30.48 -3.67
N TYR A 74 4.70 29.84 -4.83
CA TYR A 74 5.59 30.25 -5.90
C TYR A 74 5.17 31.63 -6.41
N ARG A 75 5.94 32.66 -6.06
CA ARG A 75 5.85 33.96 -6.72
C ARG A 75 6.70 33.88 -7.98
N ALA A 76 6.06 33.98 -9.14
CA ALA A 76 6.78 34.06 -10.41
C ALA A 76 7.74 35.26 -10.38
N ASP A 77 9.03 34.97 -10.22
CA ASP A 77 10.10 35.95 -10.29
C ASP A 77 10.44 36.16 -11.77
N LYS A 78 9.98 37.29 -12.31
CA LYS A 78 10.18 37.65 -13.72
C LYS A 78 11.66 37.77 -14.10
N ASP A 79 12.51 38.00 -13.11
CA ASP A 79 13.95 38.20 -13.28
C ASP A 79 14.74 36.93 -12.91
N LEU A 80 14.07 35.83 -12.53
CA LEU A 80 14.72 34.56 -12.19
C LEU A 80 15.59 34.03 -13.33
N LEU A 81 15.07 34.08 -14.56
CA LEU A 81 15.80 33.67 -15.75
C LEU A 81 17.04 34.54 -16.00
N PHE A 82 16.98 35.82 -15.64
CA PHE A 82 18.12 36.72 -15.72
C PHE A 82 19.17 36.39 -14.65
N ARG A 83 18.74 36.15 -13.41
CA ARG A 83 19.63 35.75 -12.29
C ARG A 83 20.27 34.36 -12.49
N MET A 84 19.60 33.46 -13.20
CA MET A 84 20.16 32.16 -13.59
C MET A 84 21.27 32.25 -14.62
N LYS A 85 21.34 33.33 -15.41
CA LYS A 85 22.43 33.55 -16.37
C LYS A 85 23.73 33.96 -15.67
N GLU A 86 23.63 34.51 -14.46
CA GLU A 86 24.77 34.84 -13.59
C GLU A 86 24.61 34.19 -12.22
N PRO A 87 24.67 32.84 -12.14
CA PRO A 87 24.56 32.17 -10.85
C PRO A 87 25.71 32.66 -9.95
N PRO A 88 25.48 32.90 -8.64
CA PRO A 88 26.48 33.50 -7.74
C PRO A 88 27.85 32.79 -7.73
N LEU A 89 27.87 31.50 -8.07
CA LEU A 89 29.07 30.68 -8.26
C LEU A 89 29.99 31.17 -9.40
N MET A 90 29.46 31.88 -10.39
CA MET A 90 30.20 32.48 -11.50
C MET A 90 30.65 33.92 -11.21
N SER A 91 30.23 34.50 -10.08
CA SER A 91 30.67 35.84 -9.68
C SER A 91 32.15 35.85 -9.30
N THR A 92 32.85 36.93 -9.62
CA THR A 92 34.28 37.13 -9.29
C THR A 92 34.55 36.96 -7.79
N LYS A 93 33.56 37.27 -6.95
CA LYS A 93 33.59 37.15 -5.48
C LYS A 93 33.61 35.69 -5.00
N ALA A 94 32.89 34.79 -5.66
CA ALA A 94 32.91 33.36 -5.33
C ALA A 94 34.24 32.70 -5.76
N ARG A 95 34.85 33.19 -6.84
CA ARG A 95 36.14 32.68 -7.34
C ARG A 95 37.31 32.98 -6.39
N THR A 96 37.30 34.13 -5.72
CA THR A 96 38.32 34.50 -4.73
C THR A 96 38.31 33.65 -3.46
N HIS A 97 37.18 33.02 -3.10
CA HIS A 97 37.09 32.14 -1.92
C HIS A 97 37.47 30.68 -2.21
N LEU A 98 37.62 30.29 -3.48
CA LEU A 98 38.01 28.93 -3.88
C LEU A 98 39.51 28.78 -4.18
N LEU A 99 40.26 29.88 -4.18
CA LEU A 99 41.71 29.93 -4.45
C LEU A 99 42.53 30.44 -3.25
N SER A 100 41.90 30.52 -2.07
CA SER A 100 42.54 30.76 -0.77
C SER A 100 42.49 29.50 0.08
#